data_AF-A0A328RPA9-F1
#
_entry.id   AF-A0A328RPA9-F1
#
_cell.length_a   1.000
_cell.length_b   1.000
_cell.length_c   1.000
_cell.angle_alpha   90.00
_cell.angle_beta   90.00
_cell.angle_gamma   90.00
#
_symmetry.space_group_name_H-M   'P 1'
#
loop_
_entity.id
_entity.type
_entity.pdbx_description
1 polymer ?
#
loop_
_entity_poly.entity_id
_entity_poly.type
_entity_poly.pdbx_seq_one_letter_code
_entity_poly.pdbx_strand_id
1 'polypeptide(L)'
;HGPEGLQTIATKVHTLTAILYNGLSNAGLKVRHQSFFDTLSINLTAEEKEKVERSALSKKMNLWYTSFGAQISIDETTSEDDILNLINLFTLALVKTDNSREYKDLNYITSALSRESKFLENKEFSLYRTETEMMRYIKSLENKDLSLCHSMIALGSCTMKLNPASTMYPVSLPQFANLHPFSPKAQTKGYLKMLEEFSTILCEITQFAAFSFQPNSGAQGEYAGLLTIKNYFEQTGQSHRNITLVPMSAHGTNPASAVMAGMKVVAIKCDTEGNIDMSDLDSKIEKNKDNLAAIMITYPSTHGVFETTITDICKKIHEAGGQVYMDGANMNAQVGLTSPGFIGADVCHLNLHKTFSIPHGGGGPGMGPIGVAEHLAPHLPQHSFTDKDGINGSVSSAPYGSPSIILISYGYVKLLGKSGIRNATKAAIFNANYIKARLEETYTVLFKGDGGHVAHELIIDFREFKKSAGVEVEDIAKRLMDYGFHAPTISWPVPGTIMIEPTESESKSELDYFCDALLEIHKEIKEIESGAADKDNNVLKNAPHTLAELSADTWVQPYTRSKAAYPLDFVRTRKFWPSVARIDQAYGDRNLVCSCTVELELA
;
A
#
# COMPACT_ATOMS: atom_id res chain seq x y z
N HIS A 1 25.31 -6.49 -4.36
CA HIS A 1 25.87 -7.48 -5.32
C HIS A 1 26.60 -6.85 -6.50
N GLY A 2 25.96 -5.92 -7.23
CA GLY A 2 26.49 -5.39 -8.51
C GLY A 2 26.48 -6.45 -9.63
N PRO A 3 26.88 -6.09 -10.86
CA PRO A 3 26.75 -6.98 -12.02
C PRO A 3 27.52 -8.30 -11.86
N GLU A 4 28.74 -8.26 -11.35
CA GLU A 4 29.58 -9.46 -11.18
C GLU A 4 29.01 -10.41 -10.11
N GLY A 5 28.51 -9.85 -9.01
CA GLY A 5 27.90 -10.61 -7.92
C GLY A 5 26.61 -11.30 -8.35
N LEU A 6 25.74 -10.59 -9.08
CA LEU A 6 24.52 -11.19 -9.64
C LEU A 6 24.83 -12.26 -10.68
N GLN A 7 25.84 -12.06 -11.53
CA GLN A 7 26.29 -13.07 -12.47
C GLN A 7 26.84 -14.30 -11.75
N THR A 8 27.59 -14.12 -10.66
CA THR A 8 28.11 -15.22 -9.84
C THR A 8 26.98 -16.05 -9.24
N ILE A 9 25.98 -15.40 -8.66
CA ILE A 9 24.80 -16.08 -8.09
C ILE A 9 24.04 -16.84 -9.18
N ALA A 10 23.72 -16.18 -10.29
CA ALA A 10 22.99 -16.80 -11.40
C ALA A 10 23.76 -17.97 -12.02
N THR A 11 25.08 -17.84 -12.18
CA THR A 11 25.94 -18.91 -12.70
C THR A 11 25.98 -20.09 -11.73
N LYS A 12 26.14 -19.85 -10.43
CA LYS A 12 26.11 -20.90 -9.40
C LYS A 12 24.79 -21.67 -9.44
N VAL A 13 23.65 -20.97 -9.43
CA VAL A 13 22.32 -21.60 -9.50
C VAL A 13 22.17 -22.43 -10.78
N HIS A 14 22.59 -21.89 -11.93
CA HIS A 14 22.53 -22.62 -13.19
C HIS A 14 23.42 -23.87 -13.19
N THR A 15 24.66 -23.76 -12.71
CA THR A 15 25.60 -24.89 -12.62
C THR A 15 25.09 -25.98 -11.69
N LEU A 16 24.53 -25.64 -10.53
CA LEU A 16 23.91 -26.63 -9.63
C LEU A 16 22.71 -27.31 -10.28
N THR A 17 21.91 -26.57 -11.05
CA THR A 17 20.80 -27.12 -11.84
C THR A 17 21.30 -28.07 -12.93
N ALA A 18 22.41 -27.76 -13.59
CA ALA A 18 23.05 -28.63 -14.57
C ALA A 18 23.57 -29.93 -13.94
N ILE A 19 24.17 -29.85 -12.74
CA ILE A 19 24.59 -31.02 -11.96
C ILE A 19 23.37 -31.89 -11.64
N LEU A 20 22.27 -31.29 -11.17
CA LEU A 20 21.02 -32.00 -10.91
C LEU A 20 20.47 -32.67 -12.19
N TYR A 21 20.44 -31.95 -13.30
CA TYR A 21 20.00 -32.47 -14.59
C TYR A 21 20.81 -33.70 -15.02
N ASN A 22 22.14 -33.62 -14.92
CA ASN A 22 23.02 -34.72 -15.30
C ASN A 22 22.83 -35.92 -14.38
N GLY A 23 22.79 -35.72 -13.05
CA GLY A 23 22.59 -36.79 -12.08
C GLY A 23 21.25 -37.52 -12.28
N LEU A 24 20.16 -36.78 -12.50
CA LEU A 24 18.85 -37.37 -12.81
C LEU A 24 18.85 -38.10 -14.16
N SER A 25 19.48 -37.52 -15.19
CA SER A 25 19.57 -38.14 -16.52
C SER A 25 20.40 -39.43 -16.50
N ASN A 26 21.52 -39.44 -15.78
CA ASN A 26 22.40 -40.62 -15.59
C ASN A 26 21.72 -41.74 -14.81
N ALA A 27 20.85 -41.38 -13.87
CA ALA A 27 19.98 -42.33 -13.20
C ALA A 27 18.91 -42.92 -14.15
N GLY A 28 18.73 -42.40 -15.37
CA GLY A 28 17.74 -42.88 -16.33
C GLY A 28 16.36 -42.22 -16.16
N LEU A 29 16.31 -40.98 -15.65
CA LEU A 29 15.08 -40.17 -15.63
C LEU A 29 14.99 -39.31 -16.89
N LYS A 30 13.78 -39.22 -17.44
CA LYS A 30 13.52 -38.40 -18.63
C LYS A 30 13.19 -36.97 -18.22
N VAL A 31 14.20 -36.11 -18.22
CA VAL A 31 14.00 -34.65 -18.09
C VAL A 31 13.44 -34.12 -19.41
N ARG A 32 12.39 -33.28 -19.32
CA ARG A 32 11.57 -32.86 -20.46
C ARG A 32 12.25 -31.82 -21.36
N HIS A 33 13.08 -30.96 -20.79
CA HIS A 33 13.71 -29.83 -21.47
C HIS A 33 15.22 -29.97 -21.45
N GLN A 34 15.87 -29.63 -22.56
CA GLN A 34 17.33 -29.67 -22.73
C GLN A 34 17.99 -28.31 -22.49
N SER A 35 17.20 -27.24 -22.38
CA SER A 35 17.67 -25.91 -22.01
C SER A 35 16.82 -25.38 -20.87
N PHE A 36 17.47 -24.83 -19.85
CA PHE A 36 16.88 -24.41 -18.58
C PHE A 36 17.82 -23.42 -17.87
N PHE A 37 17.26 -22.67 -16.91
CA PHE A 37 18.05 -21.87 -15.98
C PHE A 37 18.20 -22.58 -14.64
N ASP A 38 17.13 -22.59 -13.83
CA ASP A 38 17.08 -23.09 -12.44
C ASP A 38 16.03 -24.20 -12.21
N THR A 39 15.24 -24.51 -13.24
CA THR A 39 14.03 -25.31 -13.12
C THR A 39 14.06 -26.51 -14.07
N LEU A 40 13.83 -27.71 -13.52
CA LEU A 40 13.76 -28.97 -14.26
C LEU A 40 12.37 -29.58 -14.18
N SER A 41 11.93 -30.20 -15.28
CA SER A 41 10.65 -30.92 -15.38
C SER A 41 10.91 -32.38 -15.70
N ILE A 42 10.54 -33.28 -14.79
CA ILE A 42 10.84 -34.71 -14.85
C ILE A 42 9.56 -35.46 -15.18
N ASN A 43 9.58 -36.25 -16.26
CA ASN A 43 8.44 -37.08 -16.61
C ASN A 43 8.38 -38.28 -15.65
N LEU A 44 7.23 -38.47 -15.00
CA LEU A 44 6.97 -39.57 -14.06
C LEU A 44 5.57 -40.13 -14.34
N THR A 45 5.43 -41.45 -14.23
CA THR A 45 4.12 -42.09 -14.14
C THR A 45 3.41 -41.71 -12.84
N ALA A 46 2.11 -42.01 -12.74
CA ALA A 46 1.34 -41.72 -11.52
C ALA A 46 1.92 -42.43 -10.28
N GLU A 47 2.35 -43.69 -10.42
CA GLU A 47 2.94 -44.46 -9.32
C GLU A 47 4.31 -43.92 -8.89
N GLU A 48 5.17 -43.58 -9.86
CA GLU A 48 6.50 -42.99 -9.57
C GLU A 48 6.37 -41.64 -8.88
N LYS A 49 5.39 -40.83 -9.29
CA LYS A 49 5.08 -39.54 -8.67
C LYS A 49 4.74 -39.70 -7.19
N GLU A 50 3.87 -40.65 -6.84
CA GLU A 50 3.49 -40.93 -5.45
C GLU A 50 4.70 -41.36 -4.60
N LYS A 51 5.57 -42.21 -5.15
CA LYS A 51 6.81 -42.64 -4.47
C LYS A 51 7.76 -41.46 -4.22
N VAL A 52 7.97 -40.61 -5.23
CA VAL A 52 8.80 -39.41 -5.12
C VAL A 52 8.21 -38.43 -4.11
N GLU A 53 6.90 -38.18 -4.15
CA GLU A 53 6.20 -37.30 -3.20
C GLU A 53 6.35 -37.78 -1.75
N ARG A 54 6.09 -39.07 -1.50
CA ARG A 54 6.28 -39.65 -0.17
C ARG A 54 7.71 -39.52 0.33
N SER A 55 8.69 -39.77 -0.55
CA SER A 55 10.10 -39.62 -0.24
C SER A 55 10.45 -38.15 0.07
N ALA A 56 9.99 -37.21 -0.76
CA ALA A 56 10.26 -35.77 -0.62
C ALA A 56 9.73 -35.24 0.71
N LEU A 57 8.49 -35.59 1.05
CA LEU A 57 7.87 -35.23 2.31
C LEU A 57 8.63 -35.79 3.52
N SER A 58 9.15 -37.02 3.44
CA SER A 58 9.97 -37.62 4.52
C SER A 58 11.29 -36.86 4.75
N LYS A 59 11.80 -36.20 3.70
CA LYS A 59 13.01 -35.37 3.72
C LYS A 59 12.71 -33.87 3.92
N LYS A 60 11.44 -33.51 4.15
CA LYS A 60 10.97 -32.12 4.28
C LYS A 60 11.27 -31.25 3.05
N MET A 61 11.21 -31.85 1.86
CA MET A 61 11.35 -31.17 0.57
C MET A 61 9.99 -31.06 -0.10
N ASN A 62 9.69 -29.90 -0.67
CA ASN A 62 8.49 -29.69 -1.47
C ASN A 62 8.91 -29.61 -2.95
N LEU A 63 8.28 -30.42 -3.79
CA LEU A 63 8.39 -30.34 -5.25
C LEU A 63 7.03 -29.93 -5.83
N TRP A 64 7.02 -29.47 -7.06
CA TRP A 64 5.77 -29.16 -7.75
C TRP A 64 5.31 -30.33 -8.60
N TYR A 65 4.10 -30.85 -8.37
CA TYR A 65 3.58 -32.03 -9.07
C TYR A 65 2.57 -31.63 -10.15
N THR A 66 2.81 -32.07 -11.39
CA THR A 66 1.99 -31.73 -12.57
C THR A 66 1.35 -32.98 -13.17
N SER A 67 0.57 -32.82 -14.24
CA SER A 67 0.02 -33.97 -14.98
C SER A 67 1.10 -34.89 -15.57
N PHE A 68 2.26 -34.34 -15.95
CA PHE A 68 3.36 -35.10 -16.59
C PHE A 68 4.40 -35.65 -15.61
N GLY A 69 4.44 -35.19 -14.36
CA GLY A 69 5.40 -35.68 -13.37
C GLY A 69 5.68 -34.70 -12.24
N ALA A 70 6.96 -34.37 -12.03
CA ALA A 70 7.42 -33.44 -11.01
C ALA A 70 8.30 -32.33 -11.59
N GLN A 71 8.25 -31.13 -11.03
CA GLN A 71 9.10 -30.00 -11.32
C GLN A 71 9.90 -29.61 -10.07
N ILE A 72 11.16 -29.24 -10.30
CA ILE A 72 12.11 -28.80 -9.28
C ILE A 72 12.65 -27.46 -9.72
N SER A 73 12.49 -26.43 -8.90
CA SER A 73 13.17 -25.14 -9.04
C SER A 73 14.12 -25.01 -7.86
N ILE A 74 15.39 -24.74 -8.14
CA ILE A 74 16.38 -24.43 -7.10
C ILE A 74 16.67 -22.94 -7.08
N ASP A 75 17.34 -22.45 -6.04
CA ASP A 75 17.59 -21.03 -5.85
C ASP A 75 18.96 -20.75 -5.22
N GLU A 76 19.24 -19.48 -4.90
CA GLU A 76 20.50 -19.02 -4.33
C GLU A 76 20.93 -19.77 -3.06
N THR A 77 19.95 -20.23 -2.26
CA THR A 77 20.20 -20.92 -0.98
C THR A 77 20.67 -22.35 -1.16
N THR A 78 20.52 -22.91 -2.37
CA THR A 78 20.81 -24.31 -2.66
C THR A 78 22.33 -24.58 -2.59
N SER A 79 22.70 -25.65 -1.91
CA SER A 79 24.06 -26.17 -1.79
C SER A 79 24.30 -27.42 -2.64
N GLU A 80 25.55 -27.83 -2.80
CA GLU A 80 25.89 -29.11 -3.45
C GLU A 80 25.28 -30.31 -2.71
N ASP A 81 25.24 -30.26 -1.38
CA ASP A 81 24.61 -31.29 -0.56
C ASP A 81 23.10 -31.39 -0.83
N ASP A 82 22.42 -30.25 -1.04
CA ASP A 82 21.00 -30.25 -1.42
C ASP A 82 20.79 -30.90 -2.79
N ILE A 83 21.68 -30.65 -3.76
CA ILE A 83 21.64 -31.30 -5.07
C ILE A 83 21.85 -32.81 -4.94
N LEU A 84 22.82 -33.26 -4.15
CA LEU A 84 23.04 -34.69 -3.90
C LEU A 84 21.83 -35.31 -3.20
N ASN A 85 21.23 -34.61 -2.24
CA ASN A 85 20.01 -35.06 -1.57
C ASN A 85 18.84 -35.18 -2.55
N LEU A 86 18.69 -34.24 -3.49
CA LEU A 86 17.67 -34.30 -4.55
C LEU A 86 17.93 -35.44 -5.53
N ILE A 87 19.16 -35.69 -5.96
CA ILE A 87 19.48 -36.85 -6.81
C ILE A 87 19.15 -38.14 -6.06
N ASN A 88 19.65 -38.28 -4.82
CA ASN A 88 19.40 -39.44 -3.96
C ASN A 88 17.90 -39.66 -3.69
N LEU A 89 17.13 -38.59 -3.56
CA LEU A 89 15.68 -38.65 -3.39
C LEU A 89 15.03 -39.45 -4.52
N PHE A 90 15.36 -39.10 -5.76
CA PHE A 90 14.80 -39.73 -6.95
C PHE A 90 15.35 -41.14 -7.19
N THR A 91 16.67 -41.33 -7.01
CA THR A 91 17.29 -42.65 -7.24
C THR A 91 16.82 -43.68 -6.22
N LEU A 92 16.71 -43.33 -4.93
CA LEU A 92 16.19 -44.23 -3.90
C LEU A 92 14.69 -44.48 -4.07
N ALA A 93 13.89 -43.44 -4.34
CA ALA A 93 12.45 -43.60 -4.50
C ALA A 93 12.07 -44.48 -5.69
N LEU A 94 12.90 -44.48 -6.75
CA LEU A 94 12.63 -45.17 -8.01
C LEU A 94 13.54 -46.38 -8.26
N VAL A 95 14.38 -46.74 -7.28
CA VAL A 95 15.34 -47.86 -7.35
C VAL A 95 16.24 -47.76 -8.60
N LYS A 96 16.81 -46.57 -8.81
CA LYS A 96 17.75 -46.28 -9.89
C LYS A 96 19.16 -46.10 -9.32
N THR A 97 20.20 -46.30 -10.12
CA THR A 97 21.59 -46.08 -9.72
C THR A 97 22.20 -44.93 -10.53
N ASP A 98 22.92 -44.04 -9.86
CA ASP A 98 23.76 -43.05 -10.56
C ASP A 98 25.03 -43.74 -11.06
N ASN A 99 25.21 -43.73 -12.37
CA ASN A 99 26.25 -44.50 -13.05
C ASN A 99 27.50 -43.67 -13.40
N SER A 100 27.56 -42.36 -13.07
CA SER A 100 28.79 -41.58 -13.27
C SER A 100 28.90 -40.36 -12.35
N ARG A 101 30.06 -40.18 -11.72
CA ARG A 101 30.38 -39.02 -10.86
C ARG A 101 31.01 -37.83 -11.59
N GLU A 102 31.26 -37.93 -12.89
CA GLU A 102 31.85 -36.85 -13.70
C GLU A 102 30.80 -36.27 -14.66
N TYR A 103 30.49 -35.00 -14.47
CA TYR A 103 29.54 -34.25 -15.30
C TYR A 103 30.31 -33.40 -16.32
N LYS A 104 30.18 -33.71 -17.61
CA LYS A 104 30.96 -33.05 -18.69
C LYS A 104 30.41 -31.68 -19.07
N ASP A 105 29.10 -31.53 -19.12
CA ASP A 105 28.43 -30.29 -19.52
C ASP A 105 27.72 -29.64 -18.32
N LEU A 106 28.09 -28.39 -18.02
CA LEU A 106 27.55 -27.61 -16.90
C LEU A 106 26.86 -26.31 -17.33
N ASN A 107 26.71 -26.11 -18.64
CA ASN A 107 25.97 -25.00 -19.22
C ASN A 107 24.97 -25.52 -20.25
N TYR A 108 23.69 -25.30 -19.95
CA TYR A 108 22.55 -25.72 -20.77
C TYR A 108 21.77 -24.53 -21.34
N ILE A 109 22.29 -23.30 -21.19
CA ILE A 109 21.78 -22.14 -21.92
C ILE A 109 22.44 -22.15 -23.30
N THR A 110 21.63 -22.26 -24.35
CA THR A 110 22.14 -22.26 -25.72
C THR A 110 22.83 -20.94 -26.05
N SER A 111 23.83 -20.97 -26.94
CA SER A 111 24.51 -19.74 -27.40
C SER A 111 23.54 -18.67 -27.91
N ALA A 112 22.46 -19.07 -28.58
CA ALA A 112 21.40 -18.18 -29.06
C ALA A 112 20.61 -17.44 -27.96
N LEU A 113 20.66 -17.93 -26.72
CA LEU A 113 19.98 -17.35 -25.54
C LEU A 113 20.98 -16.77 -24.53
N SER A 114 22.28 -16.86 -24.80
CA SER A 114 23.31 -16.34 -23.91
C SER A 114 23.30 -14.81 -23.95
N ARG A 115 23.21 -14.17 -22.78
CA ARG A 115 23.24 -12.71 -22.67
C ARG A 115 24.65 -12.19 -22.96
N GLU A 116 24.79 -11.35 -23.98
CA GLU A 116 26.06 -10.66 -24.31
C GLU A 116 26.09 -9.20 -23.85
N SER A 117 24.93 -8.57 -23.65
CA SER A 117 24.82 -7.18 -23.21
C SER A 117 25.26 -6.97 -21.76
N LYS A 118 26.00 -5.90 -21.49
CA LYS A 118 26.31 -5.41 -20.14
C LYS A 118 25.06 -4.91 -19.40
N PHE A 119 25.16 -4.74 -18.09
CA PHE A 119 24.10 -4.23 -17.23
C PHE A 119 24.65 -3.62 -15.95
N LEU A 120 23.86 -2.76 -15.30
CA LEU A 120 24.25 -2.04 -14.08
C LEU A 120 25.55 -1.25 -14.25
N GLU A 121 25.72 -0.59 -15.40
CA GLU A 121 26.95 0.13 -15.75
C GLU A 121 27.15 1.46 -14.98
N ASN A 122 26.11 1.98 -14.31
CA ASN A 122 26.26 3.13 -13.40
C ASN A 122 27.29 2.83 -12.31
N LYS A 123 28.08 3.85 -11.98
CA LYS A 123 29.04 3.78 -10.88
C LYS A 123 28.39 3.41 -9.55
N GLU A 124 27.16 3.83 -9.29
CA GLU A 124 26.40 3.57 -8.06
C GLU A 124 26.25 2.07 -7.76
N PHE A 125 26.13 1.21 -8.78
CA PHE A 125 26.08 -0.25 -8.60
C PHE A 125 27.44 -0.88 -8.28
N SER A 126 28.51 -0.09 -8.36
CA SER A 126 29.90 -0.50 -8.14
C SER A 126 30.57 0.18 -6.94
N LEU A 127 30.00 1.27 -6.40
CA LEU A 127 30.58 2.04 -5.30
C LEU A 127 30.38 1.40 -3.91
N TYR A 128 29.21 0.84 -3.61
CA TYR A 128 28.84 0.42 -2.26
C TYR A 128 28.93 -1.11 -2.11
N ARG A 129 30.14 -1.66 -2.09
CA ARG A 129 30.37 -3.12 -2.11
C ARG A 129 30.67 -3.71 -0.75
N THR A 130 31.21 -2.93 0.19
CA THR A 130 31.37 -3.36 1.58
C THR A 130 30.11 -3.11 2.40
N GLU A 131 29.92 -3.89 3.47
CA GLU A 131 28.80 -3.69 4.40
C GLU A 131 28.82 -2.27 4.99
N THR A 132 29.99 -1.78 5.39
CA THR A 132 30.16 -0.41 5.92
C THR A 132 29.74 0.67 4.92
N GLU A 133 30.13 0.55 3.64
CA GLU A 133 29.74 1.51 2.60
C GLU A 133 28.24 1.46 2.33
N MET A 134 27.66 0.27 2.26
CA MET A 134 26.22 0.10 2.07
C MET A 134 25.43 0.69 3.25
N MET A 135 25.86 0.45 4.50
CA MET A 135 25.24 1.03 5.68
C MET A 135 25.30 2.56 5.68
N ARG A 136 26.44 3.14 5.27
CA ARG A 136 26.57 4.60 5.11
C ARG A 136 25.67 5.13 3.99
N TYR A 137 25.58 4.42 2.87
CA TYR A 137 24.73 4.82 1.75
C TYR A 137 23.26 4.81 2.14
N ILE A 138 22.76 3.70 2.72
CA ILE A 138 21.38 3.59 3.21
C ILE A 138 21.08 4.70 4.23
N LYS A 139 21.96 4.91 5.21
CA LYS A 139 21.76 5.98 6.21
C LYS A 139 21.79 7.37 5.60
N SER A 140 22.59 7.59 4.56
CA SER A 140 22.65 8.87 3.85
C SER A 140 21.37 9.17 3.07
N LEU A 141 20.68 8.15 2.56
CA LEU A 141 19.36 8.30 1.93
C LEU A 141 18.28 8.51 3.00
N GLU A 142 18.26 7.67 4.04
CA GLU A 142 17.31 7.76 5.16
C GLU A 142 17.29 9.16 5.79
N ASN A 143 18.47 9.78 5.99
CA ASN A 143 18.56 11.10 6.59
C ASN A 143 18.02 12.25 5.71
N LYS A 144 17.71 12.00 4.42
CA LYS A 144 17.09 12.99 3.52
C LYS A 144 15.56 12.95 3.58
N ASP A 145 14.99 11.87 4.11
CA ASP A 145 13.56 11.60 4.10
C ASP A 145 12.95 11.85 5.47
N LEU A 146 12.07 12.86 5.55
CA LEU A 146 11.29 13.11 6.76
C LEU A 146 10.28 11.97 6.94
N SER A 147 10.37 11.28 8.06
CA SER A 147 9.52 10.16 8.45
C SER A 147 8.95 10.33 9.86
N LEU A 148 8.09 9.40 10.30
CA LEU A 148 7.46 9.41 11.63
C LEU A 148 8.44 9.34 12.82
N CYS A 149 9.74 9.11 12.59
CA CYS A 149 10.74 9.24 13.65
C CYS A 149 11.14 10.71 13.94
N HIS A 150 10.69 11.66 13.11
CA HIS A 150 11.04 13.08 13.22
C HIS A 150 9.89 13.92 13.78
N SER A 151 8.72 13.86 13.14
CA SER A 151 7.53 14.66 13.45
C SER A 151 6.26 14.02 12.91
N MET A 152 5.11 14.56 13.31
CA MET A 152 3.82 14.17 12.75
C MET A 152 3.78 14.39 11.23
N ILE A 153 3.29 13.40 10.49
CA ILE A 153 2.97 13.50 9.06
C ILE A 153 1.44 13.49 8.93
N ALA A 154 0.80 14.66 8.95
CA ALA A 154 -0.66 14.75 9.07
C ALA A 154 -1.43 14.57 7.73
N LEU A 155 -1.01 13.63 6.88
CA LEU A 155 -1.62 13.36 5.58
C LEU A 155 -3.08 12.88 5.73
N GLY A 156 -4.04 13.71 5.33
CA GLY A 156 -5.44 13.33 5.21
C GLY A 156 -5.65 12.10 4.32
N SER A 157 -6.57 11.23 4.72
CA SER A 157 -6.87 9.92 4.12
C SER A 157 -5.73 8.91 4.14
N CYS A 158 -4.65 9.15 4.90
CA CYS A 158 -3.50 8.23 4.96
C CYS A 158 -3.35 7.54 6.31
N THR A 159 -3.91 8.09 7.40
CA THR A 159 -3.78 7.57 8.77
C THR A 159 -2.34 7.22 9.12
N MET A 160 -1.47 8.23 9.18
CA MET A 160 -0.05 8.10 9.51
C MET A 160 0.19 7.81 11.01
N LYS A 161 -0.43 6.74 11.51
CA LYS A 161 -0.37 6.33 12.92
C LYS A 161 0.92 5.57 13.24
N LEU A 162 1.11 5.24 14.52
CA LEU A 162 2.21 4.39 14.97
C LEU A 162 2.23 3.04 14.24
N ASN A 163 3.43 2.62 13.82
CA ASN A 163 3.77 1.26 13.42
C ASN A 163 4.55 0.58 14.56
N PRO A 164 3.89 -0.14 15.49
CA PRO A 164 4.54 -0.58 16.73
C PRO A 164 5.66 -1.60 16.46
N ALA A 165 6.85 -1.36 17.01
CA ALA A 165 7.99 -2.26 16.86
C ALA A 165 7.68 -3.72 17.28
N SER A 166 6.87 -3.90 18.33
CA SER A 166 6.41 -5.22 18.79
C SER A 166 5.61 -5.99 17.73
N THR A 167 4.86 -5.29 16.89
CA THR A 167 4.04 -5.87 15.81
C THR A 167 4.82 -6.05 14.51
N MET A 168 5.92 -5.32 14.34
CA MET A 168 6.83 -5.45 13.19
C MET A 168 7.78 -6.64 13.32
N TYR A 169 8.21 -6.96 14.54
CA TYR A 169 9.19 -8.02 14.81
C TYR A 169 8.84 -9.39 14.19
N PRO A 170 7.58 -9.89 14.25
CA PRO A 170 7.24 -11.21 13.69
C PRO A 170 7.44 -11.35 12.18
N VAL A 171 7.47 -10.25 11.43
CA VAL A 171 7.54 -10.27 9.96
C VAL A 171 8.84 -10.91 9.46
N SER A 172 9.95 -10.74 10.20
CA SER A 172 11.27 -11.29 9.85
C SER A 172 11.56 -12.66 10.48
N LEU A 173 10.63 -13.24 11.25
CA LEU A 173 10.80 -14.57 11.81
C LEU A 173 10.77 -15.62 10.68
N PRO A 174 11.75 -16.55 10.61
CA PRO A 174 11.83 -17.53 9.51
C PRO A 174 10.55 -18.37 9.32
N GLN A 175 9.81 -18.63 10.41
CA GLN A 175 8.55 -19.37 10.38
C GLN A 175 7.45 -18.66 9.57
N PHE A 176 7.59 -17.36 9.33
CA PHE A 176 6.68 -16.55 8.53
C PHE A 176 7.34 -16.04 7.25
N ALA A 177 8.58 -15.59 7.31
CA ALA A 177 9.30 -14.98 6.19
C ALA A 177 9.72 -15.98 5.10
N ASN A 178 10.03 -17.23 5.48
CA ASN A 178 10.67 -18.20 4.58
C ASN A 178 9.72 -19.31 4.10
N LEU A 179 8.41 -19.07 4.14
CA LEU A 179 7.41 -20.03 3.63
C LEU A 179 7.06 -19.68 2.17
N HIS A 180 7.18 -20.67 1.29
CA HIS A 180 6.69 -20.55 -0.08
C HIS A 180 5.15 -20.44 -0.09
N PRO A 181 4.53 -19.52 -0.86
CA PRO A 181 3.09 -19.26 -0.81
C PRO A 181 2.22 -20.46 -1.20
N PHE A 182 2.76 -21.41 -1.96
CA PHE A 182 2.08 -22.64 -2.38
C PHE A 182 2.52 -23.88 -1.58
N SER A 183 3.13 -23.68 -0.41
CA SER A 183 3.45 -24.81 0.49
C SER A 183 2.19 -25.59 0.87
N PRO A 184 2.26 -26.93 1.03
CA PRO A 184 1.13 -27.72 1.48
C PRO A 184 0.47 -27.17 2.75
N LYS A 185 -0.88 -27.19 2.81
CA LYS A 185 -1.66 -26.64 3.95
C LYS A 185 -1.22 -27.20 5.32
N ALA A 186 -0.71 -28.43 5.36
CA ALA A 186 -0.21 -29.06 6.57
C ALA A 186 1.03 -28.34 7.17
N GLN A 187 1.79 -27.62 6.35
CA GLN A 187 3.00 -26.88 6.73
C GLN A 187 2.70 -25.42 7.09
N THR A 188 1.54 -24.89 6.68
CA THR A 188 1.15 -23.49 6.86
C THR A 188 0.09 -23.29 7.95
N LYS A 189 -0.14 -24.28 8.82
CA LYS A 189 -1.16 -24.25 9.89
C LYS A 189 -1.09 -22.99 10.78
N GLY A 190 0.11 -22.49 11.05
CA GLY A 190 0.30 -21.25 11.82
C GLY A 190 -0.30 -20.03 11.13
N TYR A 191 -0.03 -19.85 9.83
CA TYR A 191 -0.64 -18.81 9.02
C TYR A 191 -2.16 -18.98 8.93
N LEU A 192 -2.64 -20.19 8.64
CA LEU A 192 -4.08 -20.45 8.49
C LEU A 192 -4.85 -20.12 9.77
N LYS A 193 -4.32 -20.52 10.94
CA LYS A 193 -4.91 -20.18 12.24
C LYS A 193 -4.90 -18.67 12.48
N MET A 194 -3.79 -17.98 12.20
CA MET A 194 -3.69 -16.52 12.37
C MET A 194 -4.70 -15.79 11.47
N LEU A 195 -4.81 -16.19 10.20
CA LEU A 195 -5.76 -15.62 9.24
C LEU A 195 -7.21 -15.88 9.65
N GLU A 196 -7.55 -17.07 10.14
CA GLU A 196 -8.88 -17.42 10.64
C GLU A 196 -9.26 -16.59 11.87
N GLU A 197 -8.36 -16.49 12.85
CA GLU A 197 -8.59 -15.65 14.03
C GLU A 197 -8.72 -14.18 13.64
N PHE A 198 -7.88 -13.68 12.74
CA PHE A 198 -7.95 -12.30 12.29
C PHE A 198 -9.22 -12.02 11.48
N SER A 199 -9.63 -12.94 10.61
CA SER A 199 -10.91 -12.90 9.90
C SER A 199 -12.08 -12.74 10.87
N THR A 200 -12.11 -13.56 11.92
CA THR A 200 -13.15 -13.51 12.96
C THR A 200 -13.21 -12.14 13.64
N ILE A 201 -12.04 -11.59 13.99
CA ILE A 201 -11.92 -10.25 14.59
C ILE A 201 -12.42 -9.17 13.63
N LEU A 202 -12.03 -9.24 12.36
CA LEU A 202 -12.46 -8.27 11.35
C LEU A 202 -13.97 -8.36 11.09
N CYS A 203 -14.55 -9.57 11.04
CA CYS A 203 -15.99 -9.77 10.99
C CYS A 203 -16.69 -9.08 12.17
N GLU A 204 -16.18 -9.22 13.41
CA GLU A 204 -16.76 -8.51 14.57
C GLU A 204 -16.67 -6.99 14.44
N ILE A 205 -15.50 -6.47 14.03
CA ILE A 205 -15.28 -5.02 13.86
C ILE A 205 -16.21 -4.42 12.80
N THR A 206 -16.44 -5.14 11.71
CA THR A 206 -17.13 -4.63 10.53
C THR A 206 -18.59 -5.08 10.40
N GLN A 207 -19.01 -6.05 11.21
CA GLN A 207 -20.29 -6.75 11.11
C GLN A 207 -20.53 -7.46 9.77
N PHE A 208 -19.46 -7.90 9.11
CA PHE A 208 -19.53 -8.75 7.92
C PHE A 208 -19.51 -10.23 8.26
N ALA A 209 -19.93 -11.06 7.31
CA ALA A 209 -20.02 -12.50 7.47
C ALA A 209 -18.70 -13.22 7.13
N ALA A 210 -17.95 -12.70 6.15
CA ALA A 210 -16.71 -13.33 5.68
C ALA A 210 -15.68 -12.30 5.20
N PHE A 211 -14.41 -12.70 5.21
CA PHE A 211 -13.30 -11.90 4.68
C PHE A 211 -12.47 -12.67 3.64
N SER A 212 -11.98 -11.93 2.64
CA SER A 212 -10.90 -12.37 1.75
C SER A 212 -9.65 -11.53 1.99
N PHE A 213 -8.52 -12.20 2.26
CA PHE A 213 -7.19 -11.58 2.39
C PHE A 213 -6.40 -11.59 1.07
N GLN A 214 -7.01 -11.98 -0.04
CA GLN A 214 -6.32 -12.04 -1.32
C GLN A 214 -5.86 -10.65 -1.83
N PRO A 215 -6.66 -9.56 -1.74
CA PRO A 215 -6.26 -8.27 -2.28
C PRO A 215 -5.14 -7.61 -1.47
N ASN A 216 -4.06 -7.23 -2.15
CA ASN A 216 -2.82 -6.73 -1.55
C ASN A 216 -2.67 -5.19 -1.57
N SER A 217 -3.75 -4.44 -1.81
CA SER A 217 -3.81 -2.98 -1.67
C SER A 217 -5.27 -2.53 -1.54
N GLY A 218 -5.52 -1.29 -1.12
CA GLY A 218 -6.88 -0.76 -1.03
C GLY A 218 -7.61 -0.77 -2.38
N ALA A 219 -6.94 -0.28 -3.44
CA ALA A 219 -7.47 -0.32 -4.80
C ALA A 219 -7.75 -1.75 -5.31
N GLN A 220 -6.91 -2.72 -4.94
CA GLN A 220 -7.18 -4.13 -5.23
C GLN A 220 -8.40 -4.65 -4.45
N GLY A 221 -8.62 -4.15 -3.24
CA GLY A 221 -9.83 -4.45 -2.45
C GLY A 221 -11.09 -3.84 -3.06
N GLU A 222 -11.03 -2.63 -3.62
CA GLU A 222 -12.11 -2.05 -4.43
C GLU A 222 -12.43 -2.91 -5.65
N TYR A 223 -11.42 -3.21 -6.45
CA TYR A 223 -11.56 -4.08 -7.62
C TYR A 223 -12.14 -5.45 -7.24
N ALA A 224 -11.63 -6.09 -6.19
CA ALA A 224 -12.12 -7.37 -5.71
C ALA A 224 -13.56 -7.31 -5.22
N GLY A 225 -13.94 -6.27 -4.47
CA GLY A 225 -15.32 -6.11 -3.98
C GLY A 225 -16.33 -5.89 -5.11
N LEU A 226 -15.96 -5.10 -6.12
CA LEU A 226 -16.79 -4.90 -7.30
C LEU A 226 -16.88 -6.17 -8.18
N LEU A 227 -15.80 -6.94 -8.31
CA LEU A 227 -15.85 -8.26 -8.94
C LEU A 227 -16.74 -9.22 -8.15
N THR A 228 -16.72 -9.20 -6.83
CA THR A 228 -17.63 -10.01 -6.00
C THR A 228 -19.09 -9.63 -6.24
N ILE A 229 -19.42 -8.33 -6.31
CA ILE A 229 -20.77 -7.86 -6.69
C ILE A 229 -21.15 -8.33 -8.10
N LYS A 230 -20.22 -8.21 -9.06
CA LYS A 230 -20.44 -8.67 -10.44
C LYS A 230 -20.70 -10.18 -10.51
N ASN A 231 -19.87 -10.98 -9.85
CA ASN A 231 -20.01 -12.43 -9.76
C ASN A 231 -21.36 -12.82 -9.13
N TYR A 232 -21.79 -12.10 -8.09
CA TYR A 232 -23.12 -12.28 -7.50
C TYR A 232 -24.24 -12.08 -8.53
N PHE A 233 -24.21 -10.98 -9.29
CA PHE A 233 -25.23 -10.74 -10.32
C PHE A 233 -25.15 -11.73 -11.47
N GLU A 234 -23.97 -12.14 -11.90
CA GLU A 234 -23.80 -13.15 -12.95
C GLU A 234 -24.38 -14.51 -12.52
N GLN A 235 -24.08 -14.95 -11.29
CA GLN A 235 -24.52 -16.24 -10.76
C GLN A 235 -25.99 -16.25 -10.35
N THR A 236 -26.61 -15.07 -10.18
CA THR A 236 -28.05 -14.92 -9.91
C THR A 236 -28.88 -14.53 -11.15
N GLY A 237 -28.28 -14.55 -12.35
CA GLY A 237 -28.98 -14.30 -13.61
C GLY A 237 -29.29 -12.83 -13.91
N GLN A 238 -28.62 -11.90 -13.25
CA GLN A 238 -28.77 -10.44 -13.36
C GLN A 238 -27.54 -9.75 -13.95
N SER A 239 -26.78 -10.44 -14.81
CA SER A 239 -25.52 -9.95 -15.41
C SER A 239 -25.65 -8.66 -16.25
N HIS A 240 -26.87 -8.22 -16.55
CA HIS A 240 -27.12 -6.93 -17.21
C HIS A 240 -26.83 -5.72 -16.31
N ARG A 241 -26.82 -5.90 -14.98
CA ARG A 241 -26.50 -4.83 -14.02
C ARG A 241 -25.01 -4.50 -14.05
N ASN A 242 -24.67 -3.31 -14.56
CA ASN A 242 -23.29 -2.85 -14.70
C ASN A 242 -23.08 -1.36 -14.42
N ILE A 243 -24.09 -0.62 -13.94
CA ILE A 243 -23.93 0.78 -13.55
C ILE A 243 -23.43 0.86 -12.11
N THR A 244 -22.36 1.62 -11.89
CA THR A 244 -21.85 1.95 -10.56
C THR A 244 -21.95 3.45 -10.32
N LEU A 245 -22.72 3.83 -9.32
CA LEU A 245 -22.82 5.22 -8.90
C LEU A 245 -21.63 5.60 -8.01
N VAL A 246 -21.00 6.75 -8.27
CA VAL A 246 -19.80 7.20 -7.55
C VAL A 246 -19.95 8.68 -7.20
N PRO A 247 -19.96 9.07 -5.92
CA PRO A 247 -19.92 10.48 -5.51
C PRO A 247 -18.68 11.19 -6.06
N MET A 248 -18.82 12.46 -6.45
CA MET A 248 -17.70 13.27 -6.95
C MET A 248 -16.57 13.47 -5.91
N SER A 249 -16.88 13.31 -4.63
CA SER A 249 -15.91 13.38 -3.53
C SER A 249 -15.09 12.09 -3.36
N ALA A 250 -15.49 10.97 -3.97
CA ALA A 250 -14.82 9.68 -3.79
C ALA A 250 -13.33 9.74 -4.19
N HIS A 251 -12.53 8.87 -3.58
CA HIS A 251 -11.12 8.74 -3.95
C HIS A 251 -10.99 8.31 -5.43
N GLY A 252 -9.91 8.76 -6.09
CA GLY A 252 -9.72 8.52 -7.52
C GLY A 252 -9.57 7.04 -7.90
N THR A 253 -9.27 6.17 -6.93
CA THR A 253 -9.25 4.72 -7.13
C THR A 253 -10.66 4.18 -7.38
N ASN A 254 -11.70 4.70 -6.72
CA ASN A 254 -13.06 4.19 -6.82
C ASN A 254 -13.57 4.12 -8.29
N PRO A 255 -13.58 5.23 -9.07
CA PRO A 255 -14.00 5.16 -10.46
C PRO A 255 -13.03 4.33 -11.33
N ALA A 256 -11.72 4.33 -11.03
CA ALA A 256 -10.75 3.53 -11.76
C ALA A 256 -10.98 2.02 -11.58
N SER A 257 -11.21 1.58 -10.34
CA SER A 257 -11.54 0.21 -9.94
C SER A 257 -12.86 -0.25 -10.58
N ALA A 258 -13.88 0.62 -10.60
CA ALA A 258 -15.15 0.32 -11.26
C ALA A 258 -15.00 0.10 -12.77
N VAL A 259 -14.26 0.97 -13.46
CA VAL A 259 -13.97 0.79 -14.89
C VAL A 259 -13.18 -0.50 -15.12
N MET A 260 -12.18 -0.79 -14.27
CA MET A 260 -11.38 -2.01 -14.36
C MET A 260 -12.22 -3.28 -14.17
N ALA A 261 -13.23 -3.26 -13.30
CA ALA A 261 -14.20 -4.35 -13.13
C ALA A 261 -15.18 -4.52 -14.32
N GLY A 262 -15.13 -3.62 -15.30
CA GLY A 262 -16.01 -3.59 -16.46
C GLY A 262 -17.37 -2.93 -16.20
N MET A 263 -17.46 -2.10 -15.16
CA MET A 263 -18.67 -1.35 -14.81
C MET A 263 -18.66 0.04 -15.45
N LYS A 264 -19.85 0.62 -15.65
CA LYS A 264 -20.05 1.98 -16.15
C LYS A 264 -20.25 2.94 -14.98
N VAL A 265 -19.33 3.88 -14.84
CA VAL A 265 -19.37 4.88 -13.76
C VAL A 265 -20.37 5.99 -14.08
N VAL A 266 -21.24 6.28 -13.12
CA VAL A 266 -22.15 7.43 -13.14
C VAL A 266 -21.86 8.30 -11.92
N ALA A 267 -21.37 9.51 -12.15
CA ALA A 267 -21.06 10.44 -11.07
C ALA A 267 -22.34 10.94 -10.37
N ILE A 268 -22.28 11.04 -9.03
CA ILE A 268 -23.29 11.69 -8.19
C ILE A 268 -22.69 12.99 -7.65
N LYS A 269 -23.45 14.08 -7.69
CA LYS A 269 -23.03 15.37 -7.14
C LYS A 269 -22.90 15.34 -5.62
N CYS A 270 -22.14 16.30 -5.10
CA CYS A 270 -22.19 16.68 -3.69
C CYS A 270 -22.95 18.01 -3.54
N ASP A 271 -23.61 18.19 -2.40
CA ASP A 271 -24.25 19.45 -2.04
C ASP A 271 -23.21 20.51 -1.60
N THR A 272 -23.68 21.69 -1.22
CA THR A 272 -22.81 22.81 -0.79
C THR A 272 -22.12 22.57 0.55
N GLU A 273 -22.62 21.63 1.35
CA GLU A 273 -22.04 21.22 2.64
C GLU A 273 -21.09 20.02 2.48
N GLY A 274 -20.91 19.53 1.24
CA GLY A 274 -20.01 18.44 0.91
C GLY A 274 -20.61 17.04 1.11
N ASN A 275 -21.90 16.91 1.40
CA ASN A 275 -22.57 15.61 1.50
C ASN A 275 -23.01 15.11 0.12
N ILE A 276 -23.42 13.85 0.00
CA ILE A 276 -24.03 13.33 -1.22
C ILE A 276 -25.35 14.06 -1.50
N ASP A 277 -25.52 14.60 -2.71
CA ASP A 277 -26.77 15.24 -3.14
C ASP A 277 -27.87 14.18 -3.30
N MET A 278 -28.78 14.11 -2.32
CA MET A 278 -29.87 13.14 -2.29
C MET A 278 -30.83 13.27 -3.47
N SER A 279 -31.03 14.49 -4.01
CA SER A 279 -31.90 14.69 -5.18
C SER A 279 -31.25 14.19 -6.46
N ASP A 280 -29.94 14.43 -6.63
CA ASP A 280 -29.19 13.86 -7.76
C ASP A 280 -29.11 12.33 -7.64
N LEU A 281 -28.88 11.79 -6.43
CA LEU A 281 -28.91 10.36 -6.16
C LEU A 281 -30.23 9.71 -6.60
N ASP A 282 -31.37 10.24 -6.15
CA ASP A 282 -32.69 9.73 -6.52
C ASP A 282 -32.90 9.74 -8.05
N SER A 283 -32.49 10.83 -8.70
CA SER A 283 -32.53 10.95 -10.16
C SER A 283 -31.63 9.93 -10.88
N LYS A 284 -30.41 9.67 -10.37
CA LYS A 284 -29.51 8.66 -10.94
C LYS A 284 -30.02 7.25 -10.72
N ILE A 285 -30.60 6.95 -9.55
CA ILE A 285 -31.21 5.65 -9.27
C ILE A 285 -32.35 5.41 -10.25
N GLU A 286 -33.31 6.33 -10.37
CA GLU A 286 -34.46 6.17 -11.26
C GLU A 286 -34.03 5.96 -12.71
N LYS A 287 -33.07 6.75 -13.20
CA LYS A 287 -32.57 6.66 -14.58
C LYS A 287 -31.85 5.33 -14.88
N ASN A 288 -31.26 4.69 -13.88
CA ASN A 288 -30.39 3.52 -14.07
C ASN A 288 -30.91 2.25 -13.40
N LYS A 289 -32.11 2.27 -12.80
CA LYS A 289 -32.65 1.22 -11.92
C LYS A 289 -32.50 -0.21 -12.46
N ASP A 290 -32.83 -0.41 -13.73
CA ASP A 290 -32.77 -1.73 -14.37
C ASP A 290 -31.34 -2.25 -14.54
N ASN A 291 -30.34 -1.38 -14.60
CA ASN A 291 -28.93 -1.74 -14.80
C ASN A 291 -28.04 -1.39 -13.60
N LEU A 292 -28.62 -0.92 -12.49
CA LEU A 292 -27.89 -0.51 -11.30
C LEU A 292 -27.25 -1.73 -10.64
N ALA A 293 -25.92 -1.74 -10.59
CA ALA A 293 -25.14 -2.78 -9.94
C ALA A 293 -24.73 -2.34 -8.54
N ALA A 294 -24.15 -1.14 -8.40
CA ALA A 294 -23.61 -0.70 -7.13
C ALA A 294 -23.63 0.82 -6.92
N ILE A 295 -23.46 1.24 -5.67
CA ILE A 295 -22.87 2.53 -5.29
C ILE A 295 -21.52 2.28 -4.63
N MET A 296 -20.56 3.19 -4.83
CA MET A 296 -19.35 3.27 -4.02
C MET A 296 -19.41 4.49 -3.11
N ILE A 297 -19.49 4.28 -1.80
CA ILE A 297 -19.50 5.34 -0.78
C ILE A 297 -18.23 5.28 0.06
N THR A 298 -17.82 6.39 0.67
CA THR A 298 -16.76 6.43 1.69
C THR A 298 -17.40 6.95 2.98
N TYR A 299 -17.20 6.28 4.11
CA TYR A 299 -17.79 6.71 5.38
C TYR A 299 -16.76 6.68 6.52
N PRO A 300 -16.60 7.76 7.32
CA PRO A 300 -17.01 9.12 6.98
C PRO A 300 -16.46 9.55 5.61
N SER A 301 -17.09 10.53 4.98
CA SER A 301 -16.74 10.95 3.63
C SER A 301 -15.28 11.43 3.54
N THR A 302 -14.75 11.54 2.33
CA THR A 302 -13.43 12.12 2.07
C THR A 302 -13.34 13.61 2.45
N HIS A 303 -14.45 14.24 2.79
CA HIS A 303 -14.49 15.59 3.38
C HIS A 303 -14.27 15.59 4.90
N GLY A 304 -14.10 14.41 5.52
CA GLY A 304 -13.88 14.29 6.97
C GLY A 304 -15.14 14.50 7.80
N VAL A 305 -16.33 14.20 7.25
CA VAL A 305 -17.62 14.39 7.94
C VAL A 305 -18.46 13.12 7.94
N PHE A 306 -19.24 12.93 9.01
CA PHE A 306 -20.24 11.86 9.11
C PHE A 306 -21.56 12.32 8.49
N GLU A 307 -21.93 11.73 7.35
CA GLU A 307 -23.21 11.99 6.70
C GLU A 307 -24.36 11.35 7.49
N THR A 308 -25.36 12.14 7.87
CA THR A 308 -26.52 11.67 8.65
C THR A 308 -27.50 10.84 7.82
N THR A 309 -27.40 10.91 6.48
CA THR A 309 -28.27 10.21 5.52
C THR A 309 -27.74 8.85 5.08
N ILE A 310 -26.61 8.38 5.61
CA ILE A 310 -25.87 7.22 5.06
C ILE A 310 -26.71 5.94 4.99
N THR A 311 -27.53 5.66 6.00
CA THR A 311 -28.41 4.48 6.01
C THR A 311 -29.54 4.60 5.00
N ASP A 312 -30.03 5.81 4.75
CA ASP A 312 -31.07 6.08 3.73
C ASP A 312 -30.50 5.87 2.32
N ILE A 313 -29.24 6.27 2.10
CA ILE A 313 -28.51 6.01 0.85
C ILE A 313 -28.42 4.51 0.60
N CYS A 314 -27.93 3.74 1.58
CA CYS A 314 -27.83 2.28 1.47
C CYS A 314 -29.18 1.64 1.14
N LYS A 315 -30.22 2.03 1.90
CA LYS A 315 -31.59 1.54 1.71
C LYS A 315 -32.12 1.82 0.30
N LYS A 316 -31.96 3.04 -0.22
CA LYS A 316 -32.41 3.42 -1.58
C LYS A 316 -31.73 2.59 -2.67
N ILE A 317 -30.44 2.28 -2.50
CA ILE A 317 -29.69 1.43 -3.44
C ILE A 317 -30.20 0.00 -3.41
N HIS A 318 -30.43 -0.56 -2.21
CA HIS A 318 -31.01 -1.89 -2.05
C HIS A 318 -32.43 -1.99 -2.62
N GLU A 319 -33.28 -0.99 -2.39
CA GLU A 319 -34.64 -0.92 -2.97
C GLU A 319 -34.64 -0.87 -4.51
N ALA A 320 -33.56 -0.37 -5.11
CA ALA A 320 -33.35 -0.37 -6.55
C ALA A 320 -32.66 -1.65 -7.08
N GLY A 321 -32.33 -2.61 -6.22
CA GLY A 321 -31.69 -3.88 -6.57
C GLY A 321 -30.17 -3.79 -6.75
N GLY A 322 -29.54 -2.69 -6.36
CA GLY A 322 -28.09 -2.54 -6.34
C GLY A 322 -27.45 -3.07 -5.05
N GLN A 323 -26.12 -3.02 -5.01
CA GLN A 323 -25.28 -3.35 -3.86
C GLN A 323 -24.51 -2.12 -3.37
N VAL A 324 -24.13 -2.10 -2.11
CA VAL A 324 -23.40 -0.99 -1.48
C VAL A 324 -21.97 -1.42 -1.23
N TYR A 325 -21.05 -0.82 -1.98
CA TYR A 325 -19.62 -0.87 -1.70
C TYR A 325 -19.24 0.29 -0.80
N MET A 326 -18.64 0.01 0.35
CA MET A 326 -18.02 1.02 1.22
C MET A 326 -16.50 0.99 1.10
N ASP A 327 -15.91 2.11 0.72
CA ASP A 327 -14.49 2.37 0.89
C ASP A 327 -14.18 2.54 2.39
N GLY A 328 -13.43 1.59 2.94
CA GLY A 328 -13.06 1.56 4.34
C GLY A 328 -11.72 2.20 4.66
N ALA A 329 -11.15 3.02 3.77
CA ALA A 329 -9.94 3.79 4.06
C ALA A 329 -10.08 4.65 5.33
N ASN A 330 -11.29 5.15 5.59
CA ASN A 330 -11.61 6.01 6.74
C ASN A 330 -12.12 5.24 7.98
N MET A 331 -11.87 3.93 8.06
CA MET A 331 -12.26 3.11 9.21
C MET A 331 -11.63 3.53 10.54
N ASN A 332 -10.58 4.36 10.54
CA ASN A 332 -10.01 4.91 11.77
C ASN A 332 -10.97 5.82 12.55
N ALA A 333 -12.05 6.29 11.92
CA ALA A 333 -13.15 7.00 12.58
C ALA A 333 -14.31 6.09 13.01
N GLN A 334 -14.29 4.81 12.64
CA GLN A 334 -15.41 3.89 12.87
C GLN A 334 -15.14 2.82 13.93
N VAL A 335 -13.94 2.21 13.93
CA VAL A 335 -13.66 0.98 14.69
C VAL A 335 -14.12 1.09 16.16
N GLY A 336 -15.07 0.24 16.55
CA GLY A 336 -15.62 0.20 17.92
C GLY A 336 -16.64 1.29 18.28
N LEU A 337 -17.03 2.15 17.33
CA LEU A 337 -18.10 3.16 17.46
C LEU A 337 -19.28 2.86 16.54
N THR A 338 -19.00 2.53 15.28
CA THR A 338 -19.96 2.08 14.26
C THR A 338 -19.29 1.03 13.37
N SER A 339 -19.97 0.53 12.34
CA SER A 339 -19.39 -0.44 11.41
C SER A 339 -20.08 -0.40 10.03
N PRO A 340 -19.37 -0.78 8.96
CA PRO A 340 -19.94 -0.88 7.61
C PRO A 340 -21.22 -1.73 7.54
N GLY A 341 -21.24 -2.91 8.16
CA GLY A 341 -22.42 -3.77 8.17
C GLY A 341 -23.62 -3.13 8.88
N PHE A 342 -23.38 -2.40 9.97
CA PHE A 342 -24.43 -1.66 10.69
C PHE A 342 -25.08 -0.55 9.83
N ILE A 343 -24.29 0.15 9.02
CA ILE A 343 -24.81 1.23 8.16
C ILE A 343 -25.44 0.71 6.85
N GLY A 344 -25.37 -0.59 6.58
CA GLY A 344 -25.97 -1.23 5.41
C GLY A 344 -25.04 -1.42 4.21
N ALA A 345 -23.72 -1.41 4.39
CA ALA A 345 -22.79 -1.80 3.34
C ALA A 345 -22.83 -3.33 3.10
N ASP A 346 -22.72 -3.75 1.84
CA ASP A 346 -22.66 -5.17 1.46
C ASP A 346 -21.21 -5.68 1.35
N VAL A 347 -20.29 -4.79 0.98
CA VAL A 347 -18.86 -5.10 0.87
C VAL A 347 -18.02 -3.89 1.25
N CYS A 348 -16.90 -4.12 1.91
CA CYS A 348 -15.95 -3.08 2.28
C CYS A 348 -14.52 -3.60 2.18
N HIS A 349 -13.62 -2.82 1.58
CA HIS A 349 -12.19 -3.07 1.77
C HIS A 349 -11.67 -2.35 3.02
N LEU A 350 -10.62 -2.87 3.63
CA LEU A 350 -9.89 -2.20 4.71
C LEU A 350 -8.46 -1.89 4.29
N ASN A 351 -7.97 -0.66 4.48
CA ASN A 351 -6.54 -0.39 4.36
C ASN A 351 -5.84 -0.80 5.66
N LEU A 352 -5.27 -2.01 5.71
CA LEU A 352 -4.49 -2.45 6.89
C LEU A 352 -3.25 -1.56 7.15
N HIS A 353 -2.73 -0.94 6.09
CA HIS A 353 -1.62 0.01 6.07
C HIS A 353 -2.01 1.45 6.42
N LYS A 354 -3.29 1.67 6.76
CA LYS A 354 -3.79 2.92 7.35
C LYS A 354 -4.31 2.61 8.76
N THR A 355 -5.52 2.06 8.84
CA THR A 355 -6.23 1.86 10.11
C THR A 355 -5.56 0.84 11.05
N PHE A 356 -4.87 -0.17 10.50
CA PHE A 356 -4.37 -1.32 11.28
C PHE A 356 -2.82 -1.44 11.27
N SER A 357 -2.13 -0.30 11.22
CA SER A 357 -0.70 -0.15 11.55
C SER A 357 0.35 -0.86 10.68
N ILE A 358 -0.01 -1.49 9.54
CA ILE A 358 1.04 -1.86 8.55
C ILE A 358 1.75 -0.57 8.12
N PRO A 359 3.10 -0.54 8.06
CA PRO A 359 3.84 0.67 7.72
C PRO A 359 3.62 1.09 6.27
N HIS A 360 3.55 2.40 6.05
CA HIS A 360 3.39 3.00 4.72
C HIS A 360 4.61 2.76 3.80
N GLY A 361 5.79 2.54 4.37
CA GLY A 361 7.00 2.09 3.66
C GLY A 361 7.50 2.99 2.52
N GLY A 362 7.11 4.26 2.50
CA GLY A 362 7.44 5.19 1.40
C GLY A 362 6.59 5.00 0.14
N GLY A 363 5.46 4.30 0.23
CA GLY A 363 4.56 4.03 -0.91
C GLY A 363 4.12 2.57 -1.05
N GLY A 364 4.30 1.75 -0.01
CA GLY A 364 4.00 0.33 0.03
C GLY A 364 4.98 -0.41 0.96
N PRO A 365 4.63 -1.61 1.44
CA PRO A 365 3.54 -2.46 0.98
C PRO A 365 2.19 -2.14 1.65
N GLY A 366 1.10 -2.63 1.04
CA GLY A 366 -0.24 -2.56 1.60
C GLY A 366 -0.90 -3.93 1.68
N MET A 367 -2.06 -3.97 2.33
CA MET A 367 -3.05 -5.06 2.27
C MET A 367 -4.43 -4.43 2.27
N GLY A 368 -5.32 -4.95 1.44
CA GLY A 368 -6.69 -4.45 1.24
C GLY A 368 -7.75 -5.54 1.35
N PRO A 369 -7.81 -6.31 2.46
CA PRO A 369 -8.79 -7.38 2.58
C PRO A 369 -10.21 -6.83 2.48
N ILE A 370 -11.11 -7.63 1.89
CA ILE A 370 -12.52 -7.28 1.76
C ILE A 370 -13.36 -8.09 2.74
N GLY A 371 -14.21 -7.39 3.49
CA GLY A 371 -15.30 -7.97 4.26
C GLY A 371 -16.59 -7.91 3.45
N VAL A 372 -17.42 -8.95 3.53
CA VAL A 372 -18.67 -9.04 2.76
C VAL A 372 -19.85 -9.54 3.59
N ALA A 373 -21.04 -9.06 3.24
CA ALA A 373 -22.31 -9.58 3.74
C ALA A 373 -22.50 -11.05 3.33
N GLU A 374 -23.41 -11.74 4.03
CA GLU A 374 -23.57 -13.19 3.91
C GLU A 374 -23.85 -13.66 2.48
N HIS A 375 -24.69 -12.95 1.74
CA HIS A 375 -25.04 -13.32 0.35
C HIS A 375 -23.90 -13.12 -0.65
N LEU A 376 -22.88 -12.32 -0.32
CA LEU A 376 -21.70 -12.10 -1.15
C LEU A 376 -20.54 -13.05 -0.84
N ALA A 377 -20.55 -13.73 0.31
CA ALA A 377 -19.48 -14.64 0.74
C ALA A 377 -19.17 -15.77 -0.29
N PRO A 378 -20.14 -16.42 -0.94
CA PRO A 378 -19.87 -17.42 -1.97
C PRO A 378 -19.18 -16.87 -3.24
N HIS A 379 -19.20 -15.55 -3.41
CA HIS A 379 -18.72 -14.84 -4.60
C HIS A 379 -17.36 -14.14 -4.39
N LEU A 380 -16.72 -14.37 -3.24
CA LEU A 380 -15.37 -13.87 -2.94
C LEU A 380 -14.32 -14.41 -3.92
N PRO A 381 -13.20 -13.67 -4.16
CA PRO A 381 -12.11 -14.14 -5.00
C PRO A 381 -11.57 -15.49 -4.53
N GLN A 382 -11.28 -16.36 -5.48
CA GLN A 382 -10.68 -17.68 -5.28
C GLN A 382 -9.27 -17.69 -5.89
N HIS A 383 -8.54 -18.78 -5.75
CA HIS A 383 -7.22 -18.91 -6.36
C HIS A 383 -7.03 -20.28 -7.00
N SER A 384 -6.63 -20.28 -8.27
CA SER A 384 -6.56 -21.48 -9.13
C SER A 384 -5.70 -22.63 -8.59
N PHE A 385 -4.73 -22.34 -7.73
CA PHE A 385 -3.88 -23.36 -7.10
C PHE A 385 -4.38 -23.85 -5.73
N THR A 386 -5.31 -23.16 -5.08
CA THR A 386 -5.78 -23.52 -3.73
C THR A 386 -7.26 -23.90 -3.66
N ASP A 387 -8.04 -23.48 -4.66
CA ASP A 387 -9.48 -23.70 -4.76
C ASP A 387 -9.79 -24.53 -6.02
N LYS A 388 -10.62 -25.58 -5.87
CA LYS A 388 -10.79 -26.64 -6.88
C LYS A 388 -11.22 -26.13 -8.27
N ASP A 389 -12.06 -25.11 -8.32
CA ASP A 389 -12.68 -24.66 -9.57
C ASP A 389 -12.33 -23.21 -9.93
N GLY A 390 -11.82 -22.41 -8.97
CA GLY A 390 -11.38 -21.02 -9.19
C GLY A 390 -12.41 -20.13 -9.88
N ILE A 391 -13.71 -20.43 -9.74
CA ILE A 391 -14.80 -19.90 -10.58
C ILE A 391 -14.89 -18.37 -10.48
N ASN A 392 -14.60 -17.81 -9.31
CA ASN A 392 -14.68 -16.38 -9.04
C ASN A 392 -13.41 -15.61 -9.45
N GLY A 393 -12.39 -16.30 -9.97
CA GLY A 393 -11.12 -15.71 -10.41
C GLY A 393 -10.19 -15.29 -9.27
N SER A 394 -8.92 -15.07 -9.63
CA SER A 394 -7.88 -14.52 -8.75
C SER A 394 -7.69 -13.03 -9.01
N VAL A 395 -7.55 -12.26 -7.93
CA VAL A 395 -7.16 -10.83 -7.96
C VAL A 395 -5.69 -10.63 -7.61
N SER A 396 -5.04 -11.58 -6.93
CA SER A 396 -3.61 -11.53 -6.61
C SER A 396 -2.89 -12.83 -7.00
N SER A 397 -1.57 -12.76 -7.15
CA SER A 397 -0.73 -13.91 -7.52
C SER A 397 -0.57 -14.97 -6.42
N ALA A 398 -0.85 -14.62 -5.17
CA ALA A 398 -0.83 -15.51 -4.02
C ALA A 398 -2.22 -15.53 -3.34
N PRO A 399 -2.65 -16.66 -2.77
CA PRO A 399 -4.01 -16.83 -2.24
C PRO A 399 -4.36 -15.88 -1.08
N TYR A 400 -3.35 -15.35 -0.39
CA TYR A 400 -3.51 -14.46 0.76
C TYR A 400 -2.71 -13.16 0.60
N GLY A 401 -2.43 -12.74 -0.64
CA GLY A 401 -1.66 -11.52 -0.93
C GLY A 401 -0.28 -11.54 -0.29
N SER A 402 -0.03 -10.63 0.65
CA SER A 402 1.20 -10.51 1.42
C SER A 402 0.96 -10.92 2.89
N PRO A 403 0.86 -12.22 3.20
CA PRO A 403 0.39 -12.67 4.51
C PRO A 403 1.34 -12.35 5.68
N SER A 404 2.64 -12.19 5.41
CA SER A 404 3.64 -11.87 6.45
C SER A 404 3.37 -10.53 7.14
N ILE A 405 2.92 -9.52 6.40
CA ILE A 405 2.63 -8.19 6.96
C ILE A 405 1.24 -8.12 7.64
N ILE A 406 0.34 -9.08 7.41
CA ILE A 406 -0.92 -9.19 8.15
C ILE A 406 -0.66 -9.43 9.65
N LEU A 407 0.48 -10.05 10.00
CA LEU A 407 0.90 -10.24 11.40
C LEU A 407 0.95 -8.93 12.18
N ILE A 408 1.26 -7.82 11.53
CA ILE A 408 1.33 -6.49 12.15
C ILE A 408 -0.07 -6.08 12.64
N SER A 409 -1.05 -6.11 11.73
CA SER A 409 -2.44 -5.76 12.05
C SER A 409 -3.08 -6.72 13.05
N TYR A 410 -2.81 -8.02 12.91
CA TYR A 410 -3.25 -9.02 13.89
C TYR A 410 -2.66 -8.70 15.27
N GLY A 411 -1.36 -8.44 15.36
CA GLY A 411 -0.69 -8.05 16.61
C GLY A 411 -1.26 -6.76 17.22
N TYR A 412 -1.49 -5.73 16.40
CA TYR A 412 -2.08 -4.45 16.83
C TYR A 412 -3.44 -4.66 17.50
N VAL A 413 -4.36 -5.38 16.85
CA VAL A 413 -5.70 -5.59 17.40
C VAL A 413 -5.67 -6.50 18.63
N LYS A 414 -4.81 -7.52 18.66
CA LYS A 414 -4.68 -8.42 19.81
C LYS A 414 -4.10 -7.73 21.04
N LEU A 415 -3.13 -6.82 20.87
CA LEU A 415 -2.51 -6.08 21.97
C LEU A 415 -3.45 -5.01 22.54
N LEU A 416 -4.17 -4.29 21.69
CA LEU A 416 -5.11 -3.26 22.13
C LEU A 416 -6.42 -3.84 22.68
N GLY A 417 -6.87 -4.95 22.11
CA GLY A 417 -8.18 -5.52 22.39
C GLY A 417 -9.33 -4.54 22.06
N LYS A 418 -10.54 -4.91 22.46
CA LYS A 418 -11.77 -4.16 22.15
C LYS A 418 -11.76 -2.72 22.69
N SER A 419 -11.30 -2.52 23.92
CA SER A 419 -11.24 -1.19 24.54
C SER A 419 -10.17 -0.31 23.91
N GLY A 420 -8.98 -0.88 23.64
CA GLY A 420 -7.88 -0.13 23.05
C GLY A 420 -8.19 0.37 21.65
N ILE A 421 -8.70 -0.50 20.75
CA ILE A 421 -9.04 -0.08 19.38
C ILE A 421 -10.16 0.96 19.36
N ARG A 422 -11.17 0.84 20.24
CA ARG A 422 -12.24 1.83 20.38
C ARG A 422 -11.71 3.19 20.89
N ASN A 423 -10.77 3.15 21.84
CA ASN A 423 -10.17 4.37 22.37
C ASN A 423 -9.26 5.04 21.33
N ALA A 424 -8.58 4.27 20.49
CA ALA A 424 -7.83 4.77 19.33
C ALA A 424 -8.75 5.61 18.43
N THR A 425 -9.89 5.06 18.00
CA THR A 425 -10.89 5.78 17.18
C THR A 425 -11.36 7.08 17.84
N LYS A 426 -11.69 7.04 19.14
CA LYS A 426 -12.12 8.24 19.89
C LYS A 426 -11.03 9.31 19.92
N ALA A 427 -9.78 8.91 20.16
CA ALA A 427 -8.65 9.82 20.21
C ALA A 427 -8.33 10.42 18.84
N ALA A 428 -8.43 9.64 17.75
CA ALA A 428 -8.27 10.17 16.39
C ALA A 428 -9.30 11.28 16.07
N ILE A 429 -10.57 11.04 16.38
CA ILE A 429 -11.65 12.05 16.21
C ILE A 429 -11.41 13.27 17.11
N PHE A 430 -11.02 13.03 18.37
CA PHE A 430 -10.72 14.11 19.31
C PHE A 430 -9.56 14.99 18.83
N ASN A 431 -8.46 14.39 18.38
CA ASN A 431 -7.27 15.10 17.90
C ASN A 431 -7.59 15.96 16.67
N ALA A 432 -8.39 15.47 15.74
CA ALA A 432 -8.84 16.25 14.58
C ALA A 432 -9.70 17.46 14.98
N ASN A 433 -10.65 17.25 15.91
CA ASN A 433 -11.46 18.34 16.44
C ASN A 433 -10.67 19.33 17.32
N TYR A 434 -9.60 18.87 17.97
CA TYR A 434 -8.67 19.74 18.69
C TYR A 434 -7.93 20.68 17.73
N ILE A 435 -7.39 20.15 16.62
CA ILE A 435 -6.77 20.96 15.56
C ILE A 435 -7.81 21.93 14.97
N LYS A 436 -9.03 21.47 14.69
CA LYS A 436 -10.14 22.32 14.23
C LYS A 436 -10.33 23.52 15.16
N ALA A 437 -10.52 23.28 16.46
CA ALA A 437 -10.75 24.32 17.44
C ALA A 437 -9.58 25.32 17.55
N ARG A 438 -8.35 24.85 17.35
CA ARG A 438 -7.14 25.69 17.34
C ARG A 438 -7.01 26.57 16.11
N LEU A 439 -7.58 26.17 14.98
CA LEU A 439 -7.37 26.84 13.68
C LEU A 439 -8.61 27.59 13.18
N GLU A 440 -9.82 27.25 13.62
CA GLU A 440 -11.07 27.72 13.01
C GLU A 440 -11.36 29.22 13.17
N GLU A 441 -10.70 29.91 14.10
CA GLU A 441 -10.77 31.39 14.20
C GLU A 441 -9.88 32.11 13.18
N THR A 442 -8.87 31.40 12.64
CA THR A 442 -7.87 31.96 11.70
C THR A 442 -8.08 31.48 10.28
N TYR A 443 -8.49 30.22 10.13
CA TYR A 443 -8.66 29.55 8.86
C TYR A 443 -10.08 28.99 8.70
N THR A 444 -10.60 29.03 7.47
CA THR A 444 -11.91 28.46 7.16
C THR A 444 -11.84 26.94 7.13
N VAL A 445 -12.52 26.28 8.06
CA VAL A 445 -12.79 24.82 8.00
C VAL A 445 -13.93 24.58 7.02
N LEU A 446 -13.61 23.94 5.89
CA LEU A 446 -14.48 23.93 4.71
C LEU A 446 -15.78 23.13 4.91
N PHE A 447 -15.68 21.96 5.55
CA PHE A 447 -16.82 21.08 5.80
C PHE A 447 -16.89 20.71 7.28
N LYS A 448 -18.11 20.68 7.81
CA LYS A 448 -18.41 20.35 9.21
C LYS A 448 -19.68 19.51 9.22
N GLY A 449 -19.68 18.44 10.01
CA GLY A 449 -20.87 17.64 10.27
C GLY A 449 -21.80 18.32 11.28
N ASP A 450 -22.82 17.58 11.70
CA ASP A 450 -23.77 18.03 12.71
C ASP A 450 -23.06 18.45 14.02
N GLY A 451 -23.57 19.50 14.65
CA GLY A 451 -22.94 20.12 15.83
C GLY A 451 -21.61 20.83 15.55
N GLY A 452 -21.18 20.99 14.29
CA GLY A 452 -19.96 21.73 13.94
C GLY A 452 -18.66 20.92 14.14
N HIS A 453 -18.78 19.60 14.25
CA HIS A 453 -17.67 18.67 14.44
C HIS A 453 -17.19 18.06 13.13
N VAL A 454 -15.93 17.59 13.14
CA VAL A 454 -15.35 16.77 12.08
C VAL A 454 -15.17 15.33 12.58
N ALA A 455 -14.86 14.40 11.67
CA ALA A 455 -14.54 13.02 12.01
C ALA A 455 -13.07 12.90 12.46
N HIS A 456 -12.27 12.05 11.81
CA HIS A 456 -10.84 11.85 12.09
C HIS A 456 -9.91 12.80 11.30
N GLU A 457 -10.47 13.58 10.38
CA GLU A 457 -9.74 14.50 9.51
C GLU A 457 -10.57 15.76 9.22
N LEU A 458 -9.92 16.82 8.76
CA LEU A 458 -10.57 18.09 8.40
C LEU A 458 -9.91 18.75 7.17
N ILE A 459 -10.68 19.56 6.45
CA ILE A 459 -10.19 20.35 5.32
C ILE A 459 -10.14 21.82 5.69
N ILE A 460 -8.97 22.43 5.49
CA ILE A 460 -8.76 23.87 5.62
C ILE A 460 -8.70 24.50 4.24
N ASP A 461 -9.50 25.54 4.04
CA ASP A 461 -9.56 26.30 2.80
C ASP A 461 -8.50 27.41 2.77
N PHE A 462 -7.61 27.35 1.79
CA PHE A 462 -6.55 28.34 1.57
C PHE A 462 -6.75 29.14 0.27
N ARG A 463 -7.85 28.91 -0.47
CA ARG A 463 -8.08 29.48 -1.81
C ARG A 463 -8.16 31.00 -1.81
N GLU A 464 -8.57 31.60 -0.70
CA GLU A 464 -8.63 33.06 -0.56
C GLU A 464 -7.26 33.73 -0.63
N PHE A 465 -6.21 33.06 -0.14
CA PHE A 465 -4.85 33.62 -0.08
C PHE A 465 -4.20 33.76 -1.45
N LYS A 466 -4.67 33.00 -2.46
CA LYS A 466 -4.27 33.21 -3.85
C LYS A 466 -4.70 34.59 -4.34
N LYS A 467 -5.88 35.06 -3.93
CA LYS A 467 -6.40 36.38 -4.33
C LYS A 467 -5.81 37.50 -3.49
N SER A 468 -5.70 37.31 -2.17
CA SER A 468 -5.26 38.37 -1.26
C SER A 468 -3.75 38.56 -1.24
N ALA A 469 -2.98 37.47 -1.25
CA ALA A 469 -1.52 37.49 -1.10
C ALA A 469 -0.75 36.89 -2.29
N GLY A 470 -1.45 36.26 -3.26
CA GLY A 470 -0.79 35.48 -4.31
C GLY A 470 -0.17 34.18 -3.83
N VAL A 471 -0.55 33.69 -2.64
CA VAL A 471 -0.03 32.48 -2.01
C VAL A 471 -0.88 31.27 -2.42
N GLU A 472 -0.24 30.19 -2.85
CA GLU A 472 -0.89 28.93 -3.21
C GLU A 472 -0.64 27.86 -2.13
N VAL A 473 -1.41 26.76 -2.15
CA VAL A 473 -1.26 25.69 -1.15
C VAL A 473 0.10 25.01 -1.23
N GLU A 474 0.72 24.99 -2.40
CA GLU A 474 2.08 24.50 -2.62
C GLU A 474 3.10 25.34 -1.86
N ASP A 475 2.92 26.67 -1.79
CA ASP A 475 3.81 27.55 -1.01
C ASP A 475 3.77 27.19 0.48
N ILE A 476 2.56 26.97 1.00
CA ILE A 476 2.32 26.60 2.40
C ILE A 476 2.90 25.20 2.67
N ALA A 477 2.68 24.26 1.76
CA ALA A 477 3.21 22.90 1.85
C ALA A 477 4.75 22.88 1.88
N LYS A 478 5.39 23.70 1.04
CA LYS A 478 6.86 23.83 1.07
C LYS A 478 7.34 24.58 2.31
N ARG A 479 6.60 25.59 2.76
CA ARG A 479 6.96 26.36 3.95
C ARG A 479 6.90 25.51 5.21
N LEU A 480 5.94 24.60 5.35
CA LEU A 480 5.88 23.64 6.47
C LEU A 480 7.16 22.81 6.63
N MET A 481 7.91 22.55 5.55
CA MET A 481 9.20 21.85 5.63
C MET A 481 10.22 22.63 6.47
N ASP A 482 10.21 23.97 6.38
CA ASP A 482 11.09 24.83 7.17
C ASP A 482 10.76 24.80 8.66
N TYR A 483 9.49 24.51 8.99
CA TYR A 483 8.98 24.28 10.34
C TYR A 483 9.19 22.83 10.83
N GLY A 484 9.77 21.95 9.99
CA GLY A 484 10.04 20.56 10.36
C GLY A 484 8.85 19.61 10.18
N PHE A 485 7.90 19.95 9.32
CA PHE A 485 6.73 19.11 9.03
C PHE A 485 6.67 18.69 7.56
N HIS A 486 6.24 17.46 7.32
CA HIS A 486 5.69 17.07 6.03
C HIS A 486 4.33 17.75 5.85
N ALA A 487 4.04 18.23 4.64
CA ALA A 487 2.74 18.83 4.35
C ALA A 487 1.60 17.79 4.52
N PRO A 488 0.41 18.19 4.97
CA PRO A 488 -0.78 17.35 4.86
C PRO A 488 -1.17 17.11 3.40
N THR A 489 -2.27 16.40 3.17
CA THR A 489 -2.74 16.12 1.81
C THR A 489 -3.18 17.41 1.14
N ILE A 490 -2.57 17.75 0.00
CA ILE A 490 -2.83 19.02 -0.70
C ILE A 490 -3.72 18.81 -1.92
N SER A 491 -4.60 19.79 -2.20
CA SER A 491 -5.43 19.86 -3.41
C SER A 491 -6.34 18.66 -3.70
N TRP A 492 -6.60 17.81 -2.71
CA TRP A 492 -7.57 16.73 -2.76
C TRP A 492 -8.27 16.57 -1.40
N PRO A 493 -9.59 16.30 -1.35
CA PRO A 493 -10.53 16.16 -2.48
C PRO A 493 -10.92 17.50 -3.15
N VAL A 494 -10.59 18.65 -2.53
CA VAL A 494 -10.88 19.97 -3.09
C VAL A 494 -9.58 20.64 -3.59
N PRO A 495 -9.50 21.09 -4.85
CA PRO A 495 -8.33 21.80 -5.35
C PRO A 495 -8.04 23.09 -4.57
N GLY A 496 -6.78 23.34 -4.23
CA GLY A 496 -6.37 24.54 -3.50
C GLY A 496 -6.68 24.52 -1.99
N THR A 497 -6.94 23.35 -1.40
CA THR A 497 -7.11 23.17 0.04
C THR A 497 -6.06 22.23 0.62
N ILE A 498 -6.02 22.10 1.95
CA ILE A 498 -5.18 21.14 2.67
C ILE A 498 -6.05 20.29 3.59
N MET A 499 -5.92 18.97 3.52
CA MET A 499 -6.63 18.01 4.35
C MET A 499 -5.69 17.40 5.40
N ILE A 500 -6.09 17.51 6.67
CA ILE A 500 -5.27 17.22 7.85
C ILE A 500 -5.86 16.03 8.60
N GLU A 501 -5.07 15.00 8.84
CA GLU A 501 -5.42 13.85 9.69
C GLU A 501 -4.30 13.59 10.71
N PRO A 502 -4.49 13.92 11.99
CA PRO A 502 -3.43 13.77 13.00
C PRO A 502 -3.29 12.35 13.56
N THR A 503 -4.32 11.52 13.40
CA THR A 503 -4.44 10.19 14.06
C THR A 503 -4.45 10.26 15.60
N GLU A 504 -4.62 9.10 16.22
CA GLU A 504 -4.60 8.93 17.68
C GLU A 504 -3.20 8.85 18.28
N SER A 505 -2.17 8.65 17.46
CA SER A 505 -0.82 8.33 17.94
C SER A 505 -0.03 9.57 18.35
N GLU A 506 -0.48 10.74 17.92
CA GLU A 506 0.24 11.99 18.11
C GLU A 506 -0.08 12.63 19.46
N SER A 507 0.97 13.09 20.13
CA SER A 507 0.86 13.76 21.42
C SER A 507 0.24 15.15 21.26
N LYS A 508 -0.44 15.65 22.30
CA LYS A 508 -0.97 17.02 22.31
C LYS A 508 0.10 18.07 21.94
N SER A 509 1.32 17.92 22.46
CA SER A 509 2.43 18.84 22.13
C SER A 509 2.75 18.85 20.64
N GLU A 510 2.70 17.70 19.97
CA GLU A 510 2.96 17.62 18.53
C GLU A 510 1.83 18.27 17.73
N LEU A 511 0.57 18.09 18.15
CA LEU A 511 -0.57 18.81 17.58
C LEU A 511 -0.42 20.34 17.75
N ASP A 512 0.03 20.77 18.93
CA ASP A 512 0.27 22.19 19.23
C ASP A 512 1.35 22.78 18.32
N TYR A 513 2.49 22.10 18.16
CA TYR A 513 3.57 22.55 17.27
C TYR A 513 3.12 22.67 15.82
N PHE A 514 2.32 21.72 15.35
CA PHE A 514 1.76 21.77 14.00
C PHE A 514 0.77 22.93 13.84
N CYS A 515 -0.12 23.14 14.81
CA CYS A 515 -1.04 24.28 14.80
C CYS A 515 -0.29 25.62 14.86
N ASP A 516 0.71 25.74 15.74
CA ASP A 516 1.54 26.94 15.87
C ASP A 516 2.28 27.25 14.56
N ALA A 517 2.79 26.24 13.85
CA ALA A 517 3.40 26.41 12.54
C ALA A 517 2.41 26.99 11.51
N LEU A 518 1.19 26.45 11.44
CA LEU A 518 0.14 26.98 10.55
C LEU A 518 -0.29 28.40 10.95
N LEU A 519 -0.42 28.70 12.24
CA LEU A 519 -0.76 30.04 12.71
C LEU A 519 0.35 31.06 12.43
N GLU A 520 1.62 30.65 12.50
CA GLU A 520 2.74 31.51 12.13
C GLU A 520 2.80 31.73 10.61
N ILE A 521 2.56 30.69 9.81
CA ILE A 521 2.40 30.82 8.35
C ILE A 521 1.27 31.81 8.00
N HIS A 522 0.15 31.81 8.74
CA HIS A 522 -0.89 32.82 8.53
C HIS A 522 -0.36 34.24 8.73
N LYS A 523 0.48 34.48 9.74
CA LYS A 523 1.11 35.80 9.94
C LYS A 523 2.04 36.15 8.79
N GLU A 524 2.82 35.19 8.28
CA GLU A 524 3.66 35.38 7.08
C GLU A 524 2.83 35.77 5.86
N ILE A 525 1.62 35.20 5.69
CA ILE A 525 0.68 35.61 4.64
C ILE A 525 0.19 37.05 4.87
N LYS A 526 -0.16 37.42 6.12
CA LYS A 526 -0.59 38.79 6.46
C LYS A 526 0.50 39.84 6.24
N GLU A 527 1.78 39.49 6.39
CA GLU A 527 2.89 40.36 6.02
C GLU A 527 2.89 40.68 4.52
N ILE A 528 2.56 39.72 3.65
CA ILE A 528 2.41 39.96 2.21
C ILE A 528 1.20 40.84 1.93
N GLU A 529 0.05 40.55 2.54
CA GLU A 529 -1.19 41.32 2.35
C GLU A 529 -1.04 42.80 2.77
N SER A 530 -0.28 43.06 3.84
CA SER A 530 0.00 44.41 4.34
C SER A 530 1.14 45.12 3.60
N GLY A 531 1.88 44.43 2.73
CA GLY A 531 3.06 44.95 2.05
C GLY A 531 4.32 45.01 2.91
N ALA A 532 4.33 44.38 4.09
CA ALA A 532 5.52 44.26 4.94
C ALA A 532 6.54 43.24 4.39
N ALA A 533 6.08 42.27 3.58
CA ALA A 533 6.92 41.38 2.80
C ALA A 533 6.64 41.55 1.30
N ASP A 534 7.67 41.39 0.47
CA ASP A 534 7.52 41.40 -0.98
C ASP A 534 6.62 40.25 -1.45
N LYS A 535 5.81 40.48 -2.48
CA LYS A 535 4.82 39.50 -2.94
C LYS A 535 5.43 38.28 -3.61
N ASP A 536 6.52 38.47 -4.34
CA ASP A 536 7.16 37.43 -5.16
C ASP A 536 8.47 36.94 -4.54
N ASN A 537 9.05 37.69 -3.60
CA ASN A 537 10.29 37.35 -2.91
C ASN A 537 10.13 37.37 -1.37
N ASN A 538 9.60 36.28 -0.83
CA ASN A 538 9.35 36.11 0.60
C ASN A 538 9.59 34.66 1.03
N VAL A 539 9.46 34.40 2.33
CA VAL A 539 9.71 33.08 2.92
C VAL A 539 8.79 31.99 2.37
N LEU A 540 7.55 32.30 1.97
CA LEU A 540 6.60 31.32 1.41
C LEU A 540 6.97 30.94 -0.02
N LYS A 541 7.30 31.94 -0.85
CA LYS A 541 7.67 31.73 -2.27
C LYS A 541 9.01 31.03 -2.45
N ASN A 542 9.96 31.30 -1.56
CA ASN A 542 11.29 30.72 -1.62
C ASN A 542 11.44 29.43 -0.80
N ALA A 543 10.39 28.97 -0.11
CA ALA A 543 10.43 27.69 0.58
C ALA A 543 10.50 26.50 -0.40
N PRO A 544 11.15 25.39 -0.03
CA PRO A 544 11.86 25.17 1.23
C PRO A 544 13.29 25.71 1.20
N HIS A 545 13.83 26.08 2.36
CA HIS A 545 15.19 26.63 2.48
C HIS A 545 16.20 25.53 2.86
N THR A 546 17.14 25.27 1.96
CA THR A 546 18.16 24.23 2.11
C THR A 546 19.30 24.66 3.02
N LEU A 547 20.03 23.68 3.55
CA LEU A 547 21.26 23.95 4.30
C LEU A 547 22.28 24.73 3.46
N ALA A 548 22.42 24.38 2.18
CA ALA A 548 23.36 25.03 1.26
C ALA A 548 23.07 26.53 1.09
N GLU A 549 21.81 26.91 0.87
CA GLU A 549 21.39 28.32 0.75
C GLU A 549 21.66 29.11 2.04
N LEU A 550 21.41 28.50 3.20
CA LEU A 550 21.58 29.15 4.49
C LEU A 550 23.04 29.28 4.92
N SER A 551 23.90 28.36 4.47
CA SER A 551 25.35 28.39 4.72
C SER A 551 26.14 29.16 3.65
N ALA A 552 25.49 29.66 2.59
CA ALA A 552 26.16 30.42 1.54
C ALA A 552 26.84 31.67 2.10
N ASP A 553 27.93 32.13 1.48
CA ASP A 553 28.66 33.32 1.94
C ASP A 553 27.81 34.59 1.83
N THR A 554 26.95 34.67 0.82
CA THR A 554 26.08 35.83 0.57
C THR A 554 24.62 35.47 0.82
N TRP A 555 23.87 36.38 1.45
CA TRP A 555 22.43 36.27 1.64
C TRP A 555 21.73 37.48 1.03
N VAL A 556 21.03 37.26 -0.08
CA VAL A 556 20.37 38.32 -0.86
C VAL A 556 18.87 38.44 -0.58
N GLN A 557 18.33 37.62 0.33
CA GLN A 557 16.90 37.60 0.61
C GLN A 557 16.49 38.77 1.52
N PRO A 558 15.28 39.34 1.35
CA PRO A 558 14.80 40.49 2.13
C PRO A 558 14.35 40.12 3.56
N TYR A 559 14.57 38.87 3.99
CA TYR A 559 14.25 38.35 5.30
C TYR A 559 15.47 37.64 5.89
N THR A 560 15.50 37.41 7.21
CA THR A 560 16.68 36.83 7.85
C THR A 560 16.79 35.33 7.66
N ARG A 561 18.01 34.79 7.69
CA ARG A 561 18.27 33.34 7.75
C ARG A 561 17.55 32.66 8.92
N SER A 562 17.42 33.36 10.06
CA SER A 562 16.68 32.81 11.20
C SER A 562 15.20 32.68 10.89
N LYS A 563 14.57 33.64 10.21
CA LYS A 563 13.18 33.53 9.78
C LYS A 563 12.98 32.39 8.79
N ALA A 564 13.95 32.21 7.88
CA ALA A 564 13.94 31.11 6.93
C ALA A 564 14.03 29.74 7.62
N ALA A 565 15.03 29.53 8.49
CA ALA A 565 15.40 28.21 9.00
C ALA A 565 14.82 27.83 10.36
N TYR A 566 14.55 28.83 11.22
CA TYR A 566 14.12 28.67 12.62
C TYR A 566 12.95 29.62 12.94
N PRO A 567 11.80 29.46 12.24
CA PRO A 567 10.68 30.39 12.38
C PRO A 567 10.02 30.34 13.77
N LEU A 568 10.09 29.20 14.47
CA LEU A 568 9.62 29.02 15.84
C LEU A 568 10.68 28.33 16.70
N ASP A 569 10.63 28.53 18.01
CA ASP A 569 11.66 28.05 18.94
C ASP A 569 11.81 26.53 18.95
N PHE A 570 10.72 25.79 18.81
CA PHE A 570 10.77 24.31 18.79
C PHE A 570 11.54 23.75 17.59
N VAL A 571 11.69 24.53 16.51
CA VAL A 571 12.42 24.11 15.30
C VAL A 571 13.92 24.08 15.58
N ARG A 572 14.42 24.92 16.49
CA ARG A 572 15.86 25.00 16.83
C ARG A 572 16.40 23.70 17.41
N THR A 573 15.57 22.96 18.15
CA THR A 573 15.96 21.71 18.80
C THR A 573 15.66 20.47 17.96
N ARG A 574 14.88 20.61 16.89
CA ARG A 574 14.37 19.50 16.06
C ARG A 574 14.51 19.77 14.56
N LYS A 575 15.59 20.46 14.15
CA LYS A 575 15.74 20.88 12.76
C LYS A 575 15.94 19.68 11.84
N PHE A 576 15.00 19.51 10.91
CA PHE A 576 15.16 18.67 9.72
C PHE A 576 15.50 19.56 8.52
N TRP A 577 16.45 19.12 7.69
CA TRP A 577 16.93 19.92 6.55
C TRP A 577 16.32 19.43 5.24
N PRO A 578 15.59 20.29 4.51
CA PRO A 578 15.26 20.03 3.10
C PRO A 578 16.56 19.81 2.31
N SER A 579 16.67 18.65 1.66
CA SER A 579 17.88 18.26 0.94
C SER A 579 18.04 18.95 -0.41
N VAL A 580 16.95 19.49 -0.96
CA VAL A 580 16.90 20.23 -2.23
C VAL A 580 15.93 21.40 -2.11
N ALA A 581 16.13 22.41 -2.95
CA ALA A 581 15.21 23.54 -3.08
C ALA A 581 13.90 23.08 -3.76
N ARG A 582 13.00 24.03 -4.03
CA ARG A 582 11.71 23.73 -4.66
C ARG A 582 11.88 23.04 -6.01
N ILE A 583 11.23 21.89 -6.17
CA ILE A 583 11.27 21.08 -7.39
C ILE A 583 10.52 21.77 -8.53
N ASP A 584 11.13 21.84 -9.72
CA ASP A 584 10.45 22.21 -10.97
C ASP A 584 9.77 20.99 -11.58
N GLN A 585 8.47 20.86 -11.29
CA GLN A 585 7.65 19.73 -11.75
C GLN A 585 7.54 19.71 -13.28
N ALA A 586 7.27 20.86 -13.89
CA ALA A 586 6.98 20.94 -15.32
C ALA A 586 8.24 20.72 -16.17
N TYR A 587 9.43 21.08 -15.67
CA TYR A 587 10.69 20.73 -16.32
C TYR A 587 10.90 19.22 -16.37
N GLY A 588 10.62 18.50 -15.28
CA GLY A 588 10.76 17.04 -15.22
C GLY A 588 9.89 16.32 -16.25
N ASP A 589 8.62 16.71 -16.37
CA ASP A 589 7.70 16.11 -17.34
C ASP A 589 8.11 16.40 -18.80
N ARG A 590 8.64 17.61 -19.07
CA ARG A 590 9.13 17.98 -20.41
C ARG A 590 10.46 17.30 -20.77
N ASN A 591 11.27 16.96 -19.78
CA ASN A 591 12.61 16.40 -19.93
C ASN A 591 12.71 15.07 -19.18
N LEU A 592 11.87 14.12 -19.59
CA LEU A 592 11.71 12.85 -18.88
C LEU A 592 13.01 12.03 -18.86
N VAL A 593 13.63 11.95 -17.68
CA VAL A 593 14.79 11.10 -17.40
C VAL A 593 14.45 10.17 -16.24
N CYS A 594 14.25 8.88 -16.55
CA CYS A 594 13.80 7.87 -15.58
C CYS A 594 14.88 6.84 -15.22
N SER A 595 16.15 7.12 -15.53
CA SER A 595 17.29 6.26 -15.19
C SER A 595 18.50 7.08 -14.77
N CYS A 596 19.37 6.50 -13.94
CA CYS A 596 20.61 7.11 -13.46
C CYS A 596 21.70 7.28 -14.54
N THR A 597 21.37 7.08 -15.82
CA THR A 597 22.29 7.01 -16.97
C THR A 597 22.81 8.37 -17.42
N VAL A 598 22.18 9.45 -16.98
CA VAL A 598 22.68 10.81 -17.25
C VAL A 598 23.49 11.21 -16.03
N GLU A 599 24.81 11.36 -16.20
CA GLU A 599 25.54 12.30 -15.35
C GLU A 599 24.92 13.67 -15.66
N LEU A 600 23.87 14.02 -14.93
CA LEU A 600 23.48 15.40 -14.82
C LEU A 600 24.68 16.05 -14.15
N GLU A 601 25.54 16.67 -14.96
CA GLU A 601 26.44 17.72 -14.49
C GLU A 601 25.52 18.70 -13.75
N LEU A 602 25.44 18.54 -12.43
CA LEU A 602 24.88 19.52 -11.53
C LEU A 602 25.82 20.73 -11.64
N ALA A 603 25.49 21.62 -12.58
CA ALA A 603 26.12 22.91 -12.74
C ALA A 603 25.81 23.82 -11.54
#